data_AF-A0A9D9ITX0-F1
#
_entry.id   AF-A0A9D9ITX0-F1
#
_cell.length_a   1.000
_cell.length_b   1.000
_cell.length_c   1.000
_cell.angle_alpha   90.00
_cell.angle_beta   90.00
_cell.angle_gamma   90.00
#
_symmetry.space_group_name_H-M   'P 1'
#
loop_
_entity.id
_entity.type
_entity.pdbx_description
1 polymer ?
#
loop_
_entity_poly.entity_id
_entity_poly.type
_entity_poly.pdbx_seq_one_letter_code
_entity_poly.pdbx_strand_id
1 'polypeptide(L)'
;MKKSTILIAATTAAAAMAMSCTKENAARFEGDYSFKTSGTVSAVPADTPEGTAADTVTLSVLPESGQMNIIRDGKSRTDMVITMNIMGGDAVVFDRVNAEGLVLTLLQPYVTRRVSVETGSGIGYADVTVSGKAEKFTDVILFDLEYTGTVTDGDTVYRITDSAVDCVAKEND
;
A
#
# COMPACT_ATOMS: atom_id res chain seq x y z
N MET A 1 -62.07 16.75 10.44
CA MET A 1 -60.63 17.04 10.27
C MET A 1 -59.83 16.16 11.21
N LYS A 2 -58.97 15.28 10.69
CA LYS A 2 -57.81 14.68 11.38
C LYS A 2 -57.11 13.74 10.38
N LYS A 3 -56.28 14.33 9.53
CA LYS A 3 -55.20 13.65 8.80
C LYS A 3 -53.89 14.14 9.43
N SER A 4 -52.85 13.32 9.35
CA SER A 4 -51.44 13.63 9.65
C SER A 4 -50.94 13.23 11.04
N THR A 5 -50.59 11.95 11.22
CA THR A 5 -49.55 11.57 12.20
C THR A 5 -48.77 10.28 11.85
N ILE A 6 -48.83 9.75 10.62
CA ILE A 6 -48.18 8.44 10.31
C ILE A 6 -46.97 8.55 9.36
N LEU A 7 -46.61 9.73 8.85
CA LEU A 7 -45.55 9.83 7.83
C LEU A 7 -44.12 10.11 8.33
N ILE A 8 -43.88 10.29 9.63
CA ILE A 8 -42.55 10.76 10.11
C ILE A 8 -41.65 9.62 10.63
N ALA A 9 -42.17 8.41 10.88
CA ALA A 9 -41.37 7.30 11.40
C ALA A 9 -40.67 6.45 10.32
N ALA A 10 -41.05 6.57 9.05
CA ALA A 10 -40.50 5.76 7.96
C ALA A 10 -39.25 6.38 7.29
N THR A 11 -39.06 7.70 7.41
CA THR A 11 -37.93 8.41 6.78
C THR A 11 -36.64 8.38 7.60
N THR A 12 -36.72 8.17 8.92
CA THR A 12 -35.53 8.07 9.80
C THR A 12 -34.86 6.70 9.75
N ALA A 13 -35.59 5.62 9.45
CA ALA A 13 -35.01 4.28 9.30
C ALA A 13 -34.19 4.12 8.01
N ALA A 14 -34.59 4.76 6.91
CA ALA A 14 -33.86 4.72 5.64
C ALA A 14 -32.52 5.48 5.71
N ALA A 15 -32.45 6.58 6.48
CA ALA A 15 -31.21 7.33 6.69
C ALA A 15 -30.20 6.56 7.56
N ALA A 16 -30.67 5.74 8.52
CA ALA A 16 -29.81 4.89 9.33
C ALA A 16 -29.24 3.69 8.53
N MET A 17 -29.99 3.16 7.55
CA MET A 17 -29.53 2.08 6.66
C MET A 17 -28.58 2.56 5.56
N ALA A 18 -28.67 3.82 5.12
CA ALA A 18 -27.71 4.38 4.17
C ALA A 18 -26.31 4.59 4.79
N MET A 19 -26.22 4.75 6.12
CA MET A 19 -24.95 4.91 6.85
C MET A 19 -24.34 3.57 7.30
N SER A 20 -25.07 2.45 7.21
CA SER A 20 -24.52 1.12 7.53
C SER A 20 -23.77 0.48 6.36
N CYS A 21 -24.05 0.89 5.12
CA CYS A 21 -23.42 0.33 3.92
C CYS A 21 -21.96 0.76 3.69
N THR A 22 -21.43 1.74 4.42
CA THR A 22 -20.06 2.22 4.23
C THR A 22 -19.03 1.55 5.15
N LYS A 23 -19.45 1.02 6.31
CA LYS A 23 -18.54 0.46 7.34
C LYS A 23 -18.37 -1.06 7.31
N GLU A 24 -19.11 -1.76 6.45
CA GLU A 24 -19.03 -3.22 6.29
C GLU A 24 -17.96 -3.66 5.26
N ASN A 25 -17.19 -2.70 4.75
CA ASN A 25 -16.40 -2.90 3.54
C ASN A 25 -14.99 -3.46 3.76
N ALA A 26 -14.39 -3.35 4.94
CA ALA A 26 -13.03 -3.84 5.16
C ALA A 26 -12.89 -5.36 4.97
N ALA A 27 -13.96 -6.11 5.25
CA ALA A 27 -13.99 -7.56 5.09
C ALA A 27 -13.75 -8.01 3.64
N ARG A 28 -14.03 -7.14 2.65
CA ARG A 28 -13.82 -7.47 1.24
C ARG A 28 -12.35 -7.67 0.88
N PHE A 29 -11.43 -7.11 1.67
CA PHE A 29 -10.00 -7.27 1.44
C PHE A 29 -9.45 -8.49 2.17
N GLU A 30 -10.18 -9.04 3.15
CA GLU A 30 -9.72 -10.21 3.89
C GLU A 30 -9.53 -11.40 2.95
N GLY A 31 -8.42 -12.11 3.08
CA GLY A 31 -8.12 -13.27 2.26
C GLY A 31 -6.63 -13.51 2.04
N ASP A 32 -6.36 -14.64 1.39
CA ASP A 32 -5.03 -15.01 0.92
C ASP A 32 -4.89 -14.65 -0.56
N TYR A 33 -3.74 -14.12 -0.93
CA TYR A 33 -3.44 -13.61 -2.26
C TYR A 33 -2.06 -14.08 -2.71
N SER A 34 -1.88 -14.28 -4.00
CA SER A 34 -0.57 -14.34 -4.63
C SER A 34 -0.20 -12.94 -5.14
N PHE A 35 0.99 -12.43 -4.83
CA PHE A 35 1.38 -11.08 -5.21
C PHE A 35 2.63 -11.02 -6.08
N LYS A 36 2.76 -9.91 -6.82
CA LYS A 36 3.99 -9.48 -7.48
C LYS A 36 4.17 -7.97 -7.31
N THR A 37 5.34 -7.56 -6.84
CA THR A 37 5.75 -6.16 -6.71
C THR A 37 6.88 -5.87 -7.68
N SER A 38 6.82 -4.76 -8.40
CA SER A 38 7.91 -4.31 -9.29
C SER A 38 7.76 -2.84 -9.61
N GLY A 39 8.83 -2.20 -10.06
CA GLY A 39 8.77 -0.81 -10.48
C GLY A 39 10.13 -0.17 -10.54
N THR A 40 10.15 1.15 -10.43
CA THR A 40 11.38 1.94 -10.46
C THR A 40 11.39 2.98 -9.35
N VAL A 41 12.59 3.32 -8.89
CA VAL A 41 12.83 4.50 -8.05
C VAL A 41 13.72 5.48 -8.79
N SER A 42 13.44 6.77 -8.63
CA SER A 42 14.28 7.85 -9.11
C SER A 42 15.02 8.45 -7.91
N ALA A 43 16.33 8.64 -8.05
CA ALA A 43 17.17 9.09 -6.96
C ALA A 43 18.24 10.09 -7.43
N VAL A 44 18.71 10.92 -6.49
CA VAL A 44 19.79 11.90 -6.69
C VAL A 44 20.88 11.68 -5.63
N PRO A 45 22.14 12.08 -5.84
CA PRO A 45 23.17 12.02 -4.80
C PRO A 45 22.67 12.67 -3.50
N ALA A 46 22.80 11.98 -2.38
CA ALA A 46 22.18 12.38 -1.12
C ALA A 46 22.72 13.71 -0.56
N ASP A 47 23.93 14.10 -0.96
CA ASP A 47 24.57 15.39 -0.67
C ASP A 47 24.06 16.54 -1.55
N THR A 48 23.22 16.26 -2.54
CA THR A 48 22.56 17.29 -3.36
C THR A 48 21.56 18.08 -2.50
N PRO A 49 21.73 19.41 -2.35
CA PRO A 49 20.77 20.24 -1.63
C PRO A 49 19.40 20.26 -2.30
N GLU A 50 18.32 20.24 -1.52
CA GLU A 50 16.96 20.34 -2.05
C GLU A 50 16.76 21.58 -2.92
N GLY A 51 16.04 21.42 -4.04
CA GLY A 51 15.80 22.50 -5.01
C GLY A 51 16.97 22.77 -5.96
N THR A 52 18.09 22.03 -5.84
CA THR A 52 19.19 22.07 -6.81
C THR A 52 18.92 21.08 -7.94
N ALA A 53 19.19 21.50 -9.18
CA ALA A 53 19.18 20.56 -10.30
C ALA A 53 20.31 19.54 -10.11
N ALA A 54 19.96 18.26 -10.12
CA ALA A 54 20.91 17.16 -10.08
C ALA A 54 20.55 16.12 -11.13
N ASP A 55 21.56 15.37 -11.53
CA ASP A 55 21.36 14.24 -12.42
C ASP A 55 20.61 13.14 -11.67
N THR A 56 19.37 12.90 -12.11
CA THR A 56 18.53 11.84 -11.57
C THR A 56 18.95 10.50 -12.17
N VAL A 57 19.13 9.51 -11.31
CA VAL A 57 19.32 8.12 -11.70
C VAL A 57 18.00 7.38 -11.50
N THR A 58 17.58 6.59 -12.48
CA THR A 58 16.43 5.69 -12.37
C THR A 58 16.93 4.27 -12.17
N LEU A 59 16.47 3.62 -11.11
CA LEU A 59 16.88 2.28 -10.72
C LEU A 59 15.66 1.35 -10.71
N SER A 60 15.79 0.18 -11.33
CA SER A 60 14.73 -0.83 -11.31
C SER A 60 14.69 -1.51 -9.94
N VAL A 61 13.52 -1.58 -9.31
CA VAL A 61 13.31 -2.43 -8.15
C VAL A 61 13.19 -3.87 -8.65
N LEU A 62 14.01 -4.78 -8.11
CA LEU A 62 13.95 -6.18 -8.50
C LEU A 62 12.56 -6.74 -8.19
N PRO A 63 11.92 -7.46 -9.13
CA PRO A 63 10.59 -7.99 -8.88
C PRO A 63 10.56 -8.95 -7.70
N GLU A 64 9.66 -8.70 -6.76
CA GLU A 64 9.35 -9.60 -5.65
C GLU A 64 8.02 -10.30 -5.92
N SER A 65 7.87 -11.54 -5.48
CA SER A 65 6.60 -12.25 -5.55
C SER A 65 6.48 -13.25 -4.42
N GLY A 66 5.24 -13.64 -4.10
CA GLY A 66 4.99 -14.60 -3.03
C GLY A 66 3.53 -14.63 -2.61
N GLN A 67 3.30 -14.89 -1.32
CA GLN A 67 1.96 -14.99 -0.73
C GLN A 67 1.69 -13.78 0.16
N MET A 68 0.52 -13.18 0.03
CA MET A 68 0.03 -12.08 0.83
C MET A 68 -1.21 -12.54 1.59
N ASN A 69 -1.32 -12.20 2.86
CA ASN A 69 -2.52 -12.39 3.64
C ASN A 69 -2.97 -11.04 4.17
N ILE A 70 -4.24 -10.71 3.98
CA ILE A 70 -4.87 -9.52 4.51
C ILE A 70 -5.90 -9.95 5.54
N ILE A 71 -5.76 -9.46 6.77
CA ILE A 71 -6.68 -9.76 7.87
C ILE A 71 -7.10 -8.48 8.56
N ARG A 72 -8.22 -8.54 9.28
CA ARG A 72 -8.65 -7.45 10.15
C ARG A 72 -7.80 -7.36 11.42
N ASP A 73 -7.33 -6.17 11.76
CA ASP A 73 -6.82 -5.90 13.12
C ASP A 73 -8.04 -5.79 14.04
N GLY A 74 -8.27 -6.78 14.91
CA GLY A 74 -9.50 -6.97 15.70
C GLY A 74 -9.90 -5.80 16.63
N LYS A 75 -9.19 -4.68 16.58
CA LYS A 75 -9.45 -3.42 17.28
C LYS A 75 -10.52 -2.56 16.60
N SER A 76 -10.72 -2.68 15.29
CA SER A 76 -11.63 -1.83 14.51
C SER A 76 -12.31 -2.56 13.36
N ARG A 77 -13.39 -1.96 12.84
CA ARG A 77 -14.06 -2.42 11.62
C ARG A 77 -13.35 -2.04 10.33
N THR A 78 -12.34 -1.19 10.39
CA THR A 78 -11.63 -0.69 9.21
C THR A 78 -10.13 -0.90 9.27
N ASP A 79 -9.59 -1.30 10.42
CA ASP A 79 -8.16 -1.54 10.56
C ASP A 79 -7.81 -2.94 10.07
N MET A 80 -6.76 -3.01 9.25
CA MET A 80 -6.29 -4.20 8.58
C MET A 80 -4.80 -4.39 8.84
N VAL A 81 -4.36 -5.64 8.74
CA VAL A 81 -2.96 -6.04 8.72
C VAL A 81 -2.71 -6.76 7.40
N ILE A 82 -1.65 -6.38 6.70
CA ILE A 82 -1.17 -7.06 5.50
C ILE A 82 0.14 -7.75 5.84
N THR A 83 0.23 -9.05 5.60
CA THR A 83 1.46 -9.82 5.69
C THR A 83 1.87 -10.28 4.31
N MET A 84 3.09 -10.03 3.88
CA MET A 84 3.65 -10.47 2.60
C MET A 84 4.83 -11.40 2.86
N ASN A 85 4.70 -12.65 2.46
CA ASN A 85 5.75 -13.66 2.50
C ASN A 85 6.43 -13.71 1.12
N ILE A 86 7.60 -13.09 1.00
CA ILE A 86 8.34 -13.00 -0.26
C ILE A 86 9.09 -14.31 -0.51
N MET A 87 8.98 -14.86 -1.72
CA MET A 87 9.74 -16.06 -2.09
C MET A 87 11.24 -15.77 -2.08
N GLY A 88 11.97 -16.49 -1.23
CA GLY A 88 13.42 -16.31 -1.09
C GLY A 88 13.84 -15.04 -0.34
N GLY A 89 12.89 -14.35 0.31
CA GLY A 89 13.13 -13.15 1.11
C GLY A 89 12.45 -13.21 2.48
N ASP A 90 12.43 -12.07 3.16
CA ASP A 90 11.80 -11.92 4.48
C ASP A 90 10.28 -11.74 4.38
N ALA A 91 9.60 -11.96 5.51
CA ALA A 91 8.21 -11.56 5.66
C ALA A 91 8.11 -10.06 5.97
N VAL A 92 7.18 -9.38 5.33
CA VAL A 92 6.89 -7.95 5.53
C VAL A 92 5.49 -7.80 6.10
N VAL A 93 5.34 -6.98 7.14
CA VAL A 93 4.04 -6.74 7.80
C VAL A 93 3.72 -5.25 7.77
N PHE A 94 2.59 -4.89 7.19
CA PHE A 94 1.94 -3.59 7.33
C PHE A 94 0.83 -3.72 8.36
N ASP A 95 1.08 -3.28 9.59
CA ASP A 95 0.17 -3.42 10.74
C ASP A 95 -0.70 -2.16 10.98
N ARG A 96 -0.53 -1.13 10.15
CA ARG A 96 -1.32 0.10 10.18
C ARG A 96 -1.92 0.37 8.80
N VAL A 97 -2.92 -0.42 8.46
CA VAL A 97 -3.66 -0.28 7.20
C VAL A 97 -5.11 0.03 7.50
N ASN A 98 -5.68 0.97 6.76
CA ASN A 98 -7.10 1.29 6.88
C ASN A 98 -7.84 1.00 5.58
N ALA A 99 -8.99 0.34 5.70
CA ALA A 99 -9.89 0.01 4.60
C ALA A 99 -11.14 0.89 4.63
N GLU A 100 -11.37 1.64 3.56
CA GLU A 100 -12.58 2.44 3.36
C GLU A 100 -13.13 2.23 1.94
N GLY A 101 -14.34 1.67 1.84
CA GLY A 101 -14.95 1.37 0.55
C GLY A 101 -14.13 0.37 -0.26
N LEU A 102 -13.61 0.81 -1.41
CA LEU A 102 -12.75 0.03 -2.32
C LEU A 102 -11.26 0.34 -2.16
N VAL A 103 -10.88 1.15 -1.17
CA VAL A 103 -9.52 1.63 -0.98
C VAL A 103 -8.90 1.07 0.31
N LEU A 104 -7.67 0.57 0.22
CA LEU A 104 -6.75 0.37 1.35
C LEU A 104 -5.74 1.52 1.38
N THR A 105 -5.43 2.03 2.56
CA THR A 105 -4.40 3.07 2.75
C THR A 105 -3.40 2.60 3.79
N LEU A 106 -2.10 2.64 3.46
CA LEU A 106 -1.02 2.43 4.42
C LEU A 106 -0.88 3.71 5.26
N LEU A 107 -0.85 3.58 6.58
CA LEU A 107 -0.81 4.71 7.53
C LEU A 107 0.52 4.77 8.30
N GLN A 108 0.87 5.96 8.77
CA GLN A 108 2.06 6.16 9.60
C GLN A 108 1.93 5.49 10.99
N PRO A 109 3.05 5.02 11.60
CA PRO A 109 4.38 4.92 11.00
C PRO A 109 4.40 3.89 9.87
N TYR A 110 5.04 4.27 8.78
CA TYR A 110 5.20 3.44 7.60
C TYR A 110 6.25 2.36 7.84
N VAL A 111 6.14 1.26 7.10
CA VAL A 111 7.07 0.14 7.18
C VAL A 111 8.39 0.54 6.53
N THR A 112 9.50 0.35 7.23
CA THR A 112 10.85 0.45 6.66
C THR A 112 11.38 -0.95 6.36
N ARG A 113 11.95 -1.14 5.18
CA ARG A 113 12.52 -2.42 4.75
C ARG A 113 13.65 -2.23 3.74
N ARG A 114 14.46 -3.27 3.58
CA ARG A 114 15.44 -3.36 2.50
C ARG A 114 14.82 -3.98 1.26
N VAL A 115 15.09 -3.41 0.09
CA VAL A 115 14.71 -3.95 -1.23
C VAL A 115 15.92 -4.03 -2.15
N SER A 116 15.91 -4.97 -3.08
CA SER A 116 16.98 -5.10 -4.08
C SER A 116 16.67 -4.21 -5.27
N VAL A 117 17.70 -3.55 -5.80
CA VAL A 117 17.60 -2.68 -6.98
C VAL A 117 18.69 -3.01 -8.00
N GLU A 118 18.38 -2.87 -9.28
CA GLU A 118 19.39 -2.95 -10.34
C GLU A 118 20.13 -1.63 -10.43
N THR A 119 21.45 -1.69 -10.27
CA THR A 119 22.37 -0.56 -10.40
C THR A 119 23.26 -0.76 -11.63
N GLY A 120 24.01 0.28 -12.02
CA GLY A 120 25.00 0.15 -13.09
C GLY A 120 26.12 -0.86 -12.79
N SER A 121 26.31 -1.21 -11.51
CA SER A 121 27.34 -2.12 -11.01
C SER A 121 26.83 -3.55 -10.74
N GLY A 122 25.51 -3.80 -10.83
CA GLY A 122 24.90 -5.10 -10.57
C GLY A 122 23.63 -4.98 -9.73
N ILE A 123 23.51 -5.80 -8.68
CA ILE A 123 22.41 -5.72 -7.71
C ILE A 123 22.88 -4.91 -6.51
N GLY A 124 22.23 -3.78 -6.27
CA GLY A 124 22.35 -2.97 -5.07
C GLY A 124 21.18 -3.17 -4.11
N TYR A 125 21.22 -2.45 -2.99
CA TYR A 125 20.16 -2.46 -1.99
C TYR A 125 19.71 -1.04 -1.65
N ALA A 126 18.40 -0.89 -1.46
CA ALA A 126 17.78 0.34 -1.00
C ALA A 126 17.10 0.09 0.34
N ASP A 127 17.34 0.97 1.31
CA ASP A 127 16.60 1.01 2.56
C ASP A 127 15.45 2.01 2.38
N VAL A 128 14.22 1.48 2.33
CA VAL A 128 13.02 2.22 1.92
C VAL A 128 11.95 2.23 3.01
N THR A 129 11.28 3.36 3.15
CA THR A 129 10.02 3.50 3.87
C THR A 129 8.88 3.48 2.86
N VAL A 130 7.89 2.62 3.11
CA VAL A 130 6.82 2.30 2.16
C VAL A 130 5.50 2.90 2.62
N SER A 131 4.99 3.86 1.84
CA SER A 131 3.61 4.37 1.91
C SER A 131 2.84 3.95 0.66
N GLY A 132 1.55 4.25 0.61
CA GLY A 132 0.76 3.98 -0.58
C GLY A 132 -0.71 3.71 -0.32
N LYS A 133 -1.41 3.39 -1.41
CA LYS A 133 -2.82 3.02 -1.42
C LYS A 133 -3.03 1.80 -2.30
N ALA A 134 -4.15 1.13 -2.10
CA ALA A 134 -4.56 0.03 -2.95
C ALA A 134 -6.04 0.10 -3.27
N GLU A 135 -6.42 -0.37 -4.46
CA GLU A 135 -7.81 -0.49 -4.89
C GLU A 135 -8.17 -1.94 -5.22
N LYS A 136 -9.34 -2.41 -4.75
CA LYS A 136 -9.82 -3.77 -5.06
C LYS A 136 -10.71 -3.78 -6.30
N PHE A 137 -10.34 -4.62 -7.27
CA PHE A 137 -11.06 -4.92 -8.51
C PHE A 137 -11.40 -6.41 -8.56
N THR A 138 -12.61 -6.77 -8.14
CA THR A 138 -13.06 -8.17 -8.07
C THR A 138 -12.16 -9.00 -7.17
N ASP A 139 -11.26 -9.82 -7.75
CA ASP A 139 -10.34 -10.74 -7.09
C ASP A 139 -8.88 -10.25 -7.20
N VAL A 140 -8.66 -9.01 -7.62
CA VAL A 140 -7.34 -8.38 -7.70
C VAL A 140 -7.32 -7.13 -6.83
N ILE A 141 -6.20 -6.89 -6.14
CA ILE A 141 -5.89 -5.62 -5.48
C ILE A 141 -4.67 -5.02 -6.16
N LEU A 142 -4.78 -3.77 -6.59
CA LEU A 142 -3.69 -3.00 -7.18
C LEU A 142 -3.20 -1.99 -6.15
N PHE A 143 -1.95 -2.13 -5.71
CA PHE A 143 -1.26 -1.21 -4.83
C PHE A 143 -0.41 -0.27 -5.65
N ASP A 144 -0.58 1.03 -5.42
CA ASP A 144 0.33 2.10 -5.81
C ASP A 144 1.19 2.45 -4.59
N LEU A 145 2.46 2.05 -4.62
CA LEU A 145 3.39 2.16 -3.51
C LEU A 145 4.38 3.29 -3.74
N GLU A 146 4.54 4.10 -2.71
CA GLU A 146 5.52 5.18 -2.66
C GLU A 146 6.71 4.75 -1.80
N TYR A 147 7.89 4.74 -2.41
CA TYR A 147 9.14 4.37 -1.75
C TYR A 147 9.96 5.64 -1.52
N THR A 148 10.29 5.90 -0.26
CA THR A 148 11.20 6.98 0.14
C THR A 148 12.37 6.38 0.90
N GLY A 149 13.55 7.01 0.86
CA GLY A 149 14.73 6.48 1.57
C GLY A 149 16.01 6.67 0.77
N THR A 150 16.91 5.70 0.85
CA THR A 150 18.24 5.79 0.27
C THR A 150 18.69 4.52 -0.43
N VAL A 151 19.48 4.67 -1.48
CA VAL A 151 20.16 3.59 -2.21
C VAL A 151 21.66 3.79 -2.10
N THR A 152 22.41 2.72 -1.87
CA THR A 152 23.88 2.76 -1.92
C THR A 152 24.36 2.03 -3.17
N ASP A 153 25.10 2.74 -4.03
CA ASP A 153 25.78 2.17 -5.20
C ASP A 153 27.27 2.55 -5.17
N GLY A 154 28.13 1.55 -4.97
CA GLY A 154 29.54 1.77 -4.66
C GLY A 154 29.73 2.62 -3.40
N ASP A 155 30.50 3.70 -3.52
CA ASP A 155 30.76 4.65 -2.43
C ASP A 155 29.75 5.81 -2.37
N THR A 156 28.77 5.85 -3.28
CA THR A 156 27.80 6.95 -3.38
C THR A 156 26.46 6.53 -2.78
N VAL A 157 25.92 7.40 -1.91
CA VAL A 157 24.56 7.27 -1.39
C VAL A 157 23.64 8.19 -2.17
N TYR A 158 22.55 7.63 -2.68
CA TYR A 158 21.50 8.34 -3.39
C TYR A 158 20.26 8.42 -2.51
N ARG A 159 19.60 9.57 -2.50
CA ARG A 159 18.30 9.78 -1.86
C ARG A 159 17.20 9.58 -2.90
N ILE A 160 16.23 8.73 -2.58
CA ILE A 160 15.05 8.51 -3.43
C ILE A 160 14.19 9.77 -3.39
N THR A 161 13.86 10.29 -4.56
CA THR A 161 13.05 11.50 -4.76
C THR A 161 11.68 11.21 -5.33
N ASP A 162 11.53 10.09 -6.02
CA ASP A 162 10.27 9.66 -6.64
C ASP A 162 10.27 8.14 -6.84
N SER A 163 9.08 7.56 -6.98
CA SER A 163 8.91 6.12 -7.17
C SER A 163 7.66 5.81 -7.98
N ALA A 164 7.79 4.83 -8.87
CA ALA A 164 6.66 4.22 -9.57
C ALA A 164 6.74 2.71 -9.29
N VAL A 165 6.16 2.28 -8.17
CA VAL A 165 6.20 0.89 -7.70
C VAL A 165 4.78 0.36 -7.54
N ASP A 166 4.45 -0.65 -8.33
CA ASP A 166 3.16 -1.31 -8.28
C ASP A 166 3.30 -2.65 -7.56
N CYS A 167 2.29 -3.01 -6.76
CA CYS A 167 2.08 -4.37 -6.29
C CYS A 167 0.70 -4.87 -6.74
N VAL A 168 0.68 -6.00 -7.44
CA VAL A 168 -0.55 -6.66 -7.89
C VAL A 168 -0.74 -7.90 -7.04
N ALA A 169 -1.85 -7.96 -6.31
CA ALA A 169 -2.23 -9.11 -5.49
C ALA A 169 -3.51 -9.75 -6.04
N LYS A 170 -3.44 -11.04 -6.40
CA LYS A 170 -4.56 -11.84 -6.92
C LYS A 170 -5.05 -12.78 -5.82
N GLU A 171 -6.33 -12.74 -5.50
CA GLU A 171 -6.97 -13.61 -4.51
C GLU A 171 -6.79 -15.08 -4.89
N ASN A 172 -6.44 -15.90 -3.91
CA ASN A 172 -6.28 -17.33 -4.08
C ASN A 172 -7.69 -17.98 -4.03
N ASP A 173 -8.05 -18.73 -5.06
CA ASP A 173 -9.31 -19.50 -5.13
C ASP A 173 -9.30 -20.74 -4.21
#